data_AF-A0A7R7VPZ1-F1
#
_entry.id   AF-A0A7R7VPZ1-F1
#
_cell.length_a   1.000
_cell.length_b   1.000
_cell.length_c   1.000
_cell.angle_alpha   90.00
_cell.angle_beta   90.00
_cell.angle_gamma   90.00
#
_symmetry.space_group_name_H-M   'P 1'
#
loop_
_entity.id
_entity.type
_entity.pdbx_description
1 polymer ?
#
loop_
_entity_poly.entity_id
_entity_poly.type
_entity_poly.pdbx_seq_one_letter_code
_entity_poly.pdbx_strand_id
1 'polypeptide(L)'
;MERQKQNSLAILNTADVLTKGTRKIMHKMDLMEAEIHDLRAANEALSKRRRAKKTRLRKGGSLSILEAQELGDQMEVEVQLKEETRIRAGRRPRTETRARRCGNCGKAGHNARSCQIVVETSEEDDSE
;
A
#
# COMPACT_ATOMS: atom_id res chain seq x y z
N MET A 1 -65.16 -48.62 -14.95
CA MET A 1 -63.96 -48.44 -15.79
C MET A 1 -63.56 -46.96 -15.89
N GLU A 2 -64.44 -46.07 -16.38
CA GLU A 2 -64.15 -44.63 -16.55
C GLU A 2 -63.68 -43.90 -15.28
N ARG A 3 -64.42 -44.06 -14.17
CA ARG A 3 -64.09 -43.44 -12.87
C ARG A 3 -62.72 -43.84 -12.32
N GLN A 4 -62.33 -45.09 -12.51
CA GLN A 4 -61.01 -45.58 -12.07
C GLN A 4 -59.87 -44.97 -12.90
N LYS A 5 -60.07 -44.79 -14.21
CA LYS A 5 -59.11 -44.11 -15.09
C LYS A 5 -58.98 -42.62 -14.78
N GLN A 6 -60.08 -41.94 -14.48
CA GLN A 6 -60.05 -40.52 -14.11
C GLN A 6 -59.34 -40.29 -12.77
N ASN A 7 -59.57 -41.17 -11.78
CA ASN A 7 -58.89 -41.10 -10.49
C ASN A 7 -57.38 -41.35 -10.60
N SER A 8 -56.95 -42.34 -11.40
CA SER A 8 -55.51 -42.59 -11.59
C SER A 8 -54.82 -41.42 -12.29
N LEU A 9 -55.48 -40.79 -13.27
CA LEU A 9 -54.96 -39.61 -13.96
C LEU A 9 -54.83 -38.39 -13.03
N ALA A 10 -55.79 -38.19 -12.13
CA ALA A 10 -55.73 -37.14 -11.12
C ALA A 10 -54.56 -37.33 -10.15
N ILE A 11 -54.31 -38.57 -9.70
CA ILE A 11 -53.18 -38.90 -8.81
C ILE A 11 -51.83 -38.67 -9.50
N LEU A 12 -51.71 -39.00 -10.78
CA LEU A 12 -50.47 -38.75 -11.54
C LEU A 12 -50.20 -37.26 -11.72
N ASN A 13 -51.24 -36.47 -11.97
CA ASN A 13 -51.11 -35.02 -12.10
C ASN A 13 -50.71 -34.34 -10.78
N THR A 14 -51.26 -34.79 -9.64
CA THR A 14 -50.84 -34.26 -8.33
C THR A 14 -49.39 -34.65 -8.02
N ALA A 15 -48.98 -35.87 -8.36
CA ALA A 15 -47.59 -36.30 -8.22
C ALA A 15 -46.61 -35.46 -9.07
N ASP A 16 -46.98 -35.11 -10.30
CA ASP A 16 -46.17 -34.24 -11.17
C ASP A 16 -46.02 -32.82 -10.59
N VAL A 17 -47.12 -32.23 -10.10
CA VAL A 17 -47.08 -30.90 -9.45
C VAL A 17 -46.18 -30.92 -8.21
N LEU A 18 -46.28 -31.96 -7.39
CA LEU A 18 -45.41 -32.14 -6.22
C LEU A 18 -43.95 -32.28 -6.63
N THR A 19 -43.65 -33.09 -7.67
CA THR A 19 -42.29 -33.28 -8.18
C THR A 19 -41.67 -31.97 -8.65
N LYS A 20 -42.45 -31.13 -9.35
CA LYS A 20 -42.03 -29.80 -9.79
C LYS A 20 -41.80 -28.85 -8.60
N GLY A 21 -42.66 -28.91 -7.58
CA GLY A 21 -42.50 -28.15 -6.35
C GLY A 21 -41.23 -28.53 -5.59
N THR A 22 -41.02 -29.82 -5.35
CA THR A 22 -39.84 -30.36 -4.67
C THR A 22 -38.56 -30.00 -5.42
N ARG A 23 -38.55 -30.06 -6.76
CA ARG A 23 -37.39 -29.64 -7.56
C ARG A 23 -37.00 -28.19 -7.32
N LYS A 24 -37.97 -27.28 -7.28
CA LYS A 24 -37.72 -25.86 -6.98
C LYS A 24 -37.19 -25.65 -5.57
N ILE A 25 -37.65 -26.44 -4.60
CA ILE A 25 -37.17 -26.39 -3.21
C ILE A 25 -35.74 -26.90 -3.14
N MET A 26 -35.42 -28.03 -3.77
CA MET A 26 -34.06 -28.58 -3.79
C MET A 26 -33.06 -27.58 -4.36
N HIS A 27 -33.34 -26.95 -5.50
CA HIS A 27 -32.45 -25.94 -6.05
C HIS A 27 -32.22 -24.74 -5.10
N LYS A 28 -33.26 -24.32 -4.36
CA LYS A 28 -33.10 -23.29 -3.33
C LYS A 28 -32.28 -23.80 -2.15
N MET A 29 -32.45 -25.06 -1.76
CA MET A 29 -31.70 -25.70 -0.69
C MET A 29 -30.22 -25.77 -1.04
N ASP A 30 -29.88 -26.19 -2.26
CA ASP A 30 -28.50 -26.23 -2.75
C ASP A 30 -27.84 -24.84 -2.69
N LEU A 31 -28.57 -23.79 -3.12
CA LEU A 31 -28.07 -22.42 -3.05
C LEU A 31 -27.85 -21.96 -1.60
N MET A 32 -28.80 -22.25 -0.71
CA MET A 32 -28.67 -21.92 0.71
C MET A 32 -27.52 -22.68 1.38
N GLU A 33 -27.31 -23.96 1.04
CA GLU A 33 -26.20 -24.76 1.56
C GLU A 33 -24.85 -24.19 1.13
N ALA A 34 -24.72 -23.77 -0.14
CA ALA A 34 -23.53 -23.09 -0.64
C ALA A 34 -23.27 -21.77 0.11
N GLU A 35 -24.30 -20.94 0.30
CA GLU A 35 -24.16 -19.68 1.04
C GLU A 35 -23.78 -19.92 2.52
N ILE A 36 -24.38 -20.91 3.17
CA ILE A 36 -24.04 -21.29 4.55
C ILE A 36 -22.57 -21.74 4.63
N HIS A 37 -22.10 -22.53 3.67
CA HIS A 37 -20.72 -22.96 3.60
C HIS A 37 -19.76 -21.76 3.48
N ASP A 38 -20.04 -20.84 2.55
CA ASP A 38 -19.22 -19.65 2.32
C ASP A 38 -19.20 -18.72 3.54
N LEU A 39 -20.36 -18.49 4.16
CA LEU A 39 -20.47 -17.70 5.39
C LEU A 39 -19.71 -18.32 6.55
N ARG A 40 -19.73 -19.65 6.69
CA ARG A 40 -18.96 -20.37 7.72
C ARG A 40 -17.47 -20.22 7.47
N ALA A 41 -17.00 -20.41 6.24
CA ALA A 41 -15.60 -20.25 5.88
C ALA A 41 -15.11 -18.81 6.12
N ALA A 42 -15.90 -17.81 5.71
CA ALA A 42 -15.60 -16.40 5.95
C ALA A 42 -15.54 -16.07 7.46
N ASN A 43 -16.49 -16.58 8.25
CA ASN A 43 -16.49 -16.39 9.71
C ASN A 43 -15.30 -17.05 10.39
N GLU A 44 -14.88 -18.23 9.94
CA GLU A 44 -13.69 -18.89 10.47
C GLU A 44 -12.44 -18.08 10.15
N ALA A 45 -12.29 -17.61 8.91
CA ALA A 45 -11.18 -16.75 8.49
C ALA A 45 -11.13 -15.44 9.30
N LEU A 46 -12.27 -14.78 9.48
CA LEU A 46 -12.39 -13.57 10.31
C LEU A 46 -12.04 -13.85 11.77
N SER A 47 -12.52 -14.97 12.32
CA SER A 47 -12.21 -15.38 13.69
C SER A 47 -10.72 -15.65 13.89
N LYS A 48 -10.08 -16.36 12.96
CA LYS A 48 -8.61 -16.58 12.94
C LYS A 48 -7.87 -15.24 12.90
N ARG A 49 -8.27 -14.32 12.02
CA ARG A 49 -7.66 -12.99 11.90
C ARG A 49 -7.79 -12.18 13.20
N ARG A 50 -8.98 -12.16 13.81
CA ARG A 50 -9.23 -11.47 15.08
C ARG A 50 -8.38 -12.05 16.21
N ARG A 51 -8.30 -13.38 16.30
CA ARG A 51 -7.44 -14.08 17.27
C ARG A 51 -5.97 -13.73 17.05
N ALA A 52 -5.47 -13.76 15.82
CA ALA A 52 -4.09 -13.39 15.50
C ALA A 52 -3.77 -11.94 15.89
N LYS A 53 -4.66 -10.98 15.58
CA LYS A 53 -4.50 -9.57 16.00
C LYS A 53 -4.49 -9.44 17.52
N LYS A 54 -5.41 -10.10 18.23
CA LYS A 54 -5.48 -10.08 19.70
C LYS A 54 -4.22 -10.69 20.32
N THR A 55 -3.75 -11.83 19.80
CA THR A 55 -2.51 -12.47 20.27
C THR A 55 -1.30 -11.60 20.01
N ARG A 56 -1.21 -10.94 18.85
CA ARG A 56 -0.13 -9.99 18.56
C ARG A 56 -0.13 -8.82 19.53
N LEU A 57 -1.28 -8.21 19.80
CA LEU A 57 -1.39 -7.13 20.79
C LEU A 57 -1.01 -7.61 22.20
N ARG A 58 -1.45 -8.82 22.59
CA ARG A 58 -1.11 -9.38 23.90
C ARG A 58 0.39 -9.72 24.04
N LYS A 59 1.00 -10.25 22.98
CA LYS A 59 2.45 -10.60 22.95
C LYS A 59 3.35 -9.38 22.79
N GLY A 60 2.90 -8.37 22.04
CA GLY A 60 3.63 -7.12 21.84
C GLY A 60 3.58 -6.15 23.04
N GLY A 61 2.91 -6.55 24.13
CA GLY A 61 2.68 -5.69 25.29
C GLY A 61 1.55 -4.68 25.04
N SER A 62 0.87 -4.31 26.13
CA SER A 62 0.05 -3.09 26.15
C SER A 62 0.98 -1.94 26.51
N LEU A 63 1.19 -1.01 25.57
CA LEU A 63 1.87 0.24 25.86
C LEU A 63 1.07 0.97 26.95
N SER A 64 1.70 1.23 28.09
CA SER A 64 1.11 2.01 29.17
C SER A 64 0.97 3.48 28.73
N ILE A 65 0.08 4.22 29.39
CA ILE A 65 -0.14 5.65 29.08
C ILE A 65 1.18 6.43 29.23
N LEU A 66 2.01 6.06 30.22
CA LEU A 66 3.31 6.67 30.44
C LEU A 66 4.29 6.38 29.30
N GLU A 67 4.42 5.13 28.88
CA GLU A 67 5.28 4.76 27.74
C GLU A 67 4.81 5.44 26.43
N ALA A 68 3.49 5.64 26.28
CA ALA A 68 2.94 6.37 25.13
C ALA A 68 3.28 7.86 25.17
N GLN A 69 3.24 8.48 26.35
CA GLN A 69 3.66 9.87 26.55
C GLN A 69 5.16 10.03 26.29
N GLU A 70 6.00 9.15 26.84
CA GLU A 70 7.45 9.16 26.62
C GLU A 70 7.81 9.04 25.13
N LEU A 71 7.13 8.19 24.37
CA LEU A 71 7.32 8.09 22.92
C LEU A 71 6.87 9.36 22.18
N GLY A 72 5.81 10.00 22.64
CA GLY A 72 5.36 11.30 22.14
C GLY A 72 6.40 12.39 22.35
N ASP A 73 6.93 12.48 23.57
CA ASP A 73 7.96 13.44 23.95
C ASP A 73 9.25 13.22 23.15
N GLN A 74 9.68 11.96 22.98
CA GLN A 74 10.84 11.62 22.15
C GLN A 74 10.66 12.06 20.70
N MET A 75 9.47 11.83 20.13
CA MET A 75 9.16 12.20 18.75
C MET A 75 9.13 13.73 18.58
N GLU A 76 8.60 14.46 19.55
CA GLU A 76 8.60 15.93 19.53
C GLU A 76 10.02 16.50 19.55
N VAL A 77 10.88 15.95 20.42
CA VAL A 77 12.30 16.31 20.47
C VAL A 77 13.00 16.02 19.13
N GLU A 78 12.72 14.86 18.51
CA GLU A 78 13.30 14.52 17.21
C GLU A 78 12.87 15.48 16.10
N VAL A 79 11.59 15.89 16.10
CA VAL A 79 11.06 16.88 15.15
C VAL A 79 11.73 18.24 15.36
N GLN A 80 11.86 18.70 16.61
CA GLN A 80 12.54 19.95 16.93
C GLN A 80 14.02 19.92 16.52
N LEU A 81 14.73 18.82 16.78
CA LEU A 81 16.14 18.66 16.36
C LEU A 81 16.29 18.67 14.84
N LYS A 82 15.37 18.03 14.10
CA LYS A 82 15.37 18.06 12.63
C LYS A 82 15.14 19.47 12.09
N GLU A 83 14.26 20.24 12.73
CA GLU A 83 14.00 21.62 12.31
C GLU A 83 15.18 22.54 12.67
N GLU A 84 15.74 22.41 13.87
CA GLU A 84 16.95 23.14 14.26
C GLU A 84 18.13 22.83 13.34
N THR A 85 18.33 21.57 12.97
CA THR A 85 19.42 21.20 12.04
C THR A 85 19.20 21.79 10.65
N ARG A 86 17.97 21.82 10.13
CA ARG A 86 17.62 22.51 8.88
C ARG A 86 17.90 24.01 8.97
N ILE A 87 17.46 24.65 10.05
CA ILE A 87 17.65 26.08 10.29
C ILE A 87 19.13 26.43 10.45
N ARG A 88 19.89 25.63 11.21
CA ARG A 88 21.34 25.82 11.41
C ARG A 88 22.11 25.58 10.11
N ALA A 89 21.69 24.63 9.27
CA ALA A 89 22.30 24.42 7.96
C ALA A 89 22.11 25.64 7.04
N GLY A 90 20.95 26.29 7.08
CA GLY A 90 20.68 27.52 6.32
C GLY A 90 21.35 28.78 6.87
N ARG A 91 21.66 28.82 8.17
CA ARG A 91 22.28 29.97 8.87
C ARG A 91 23.80 29.89 9.04
N ARG A 92 24.47 28.84 8.57
CA ARG A 92 25.93 28.88 8.49
C ARG A 92 26.30 29.93 7.46
N PRO A 93 27.10 30.95 7.82
CA PRO A 93 27.78 31.76 6.81
C PRO A 93 28.46 30.77 5.89
N ARG A 94 28.14 30.82 4.60
CA ARG A 94 28.83 30.02 3.60
C ARG A 94 30.30 30.35 3.80
N THR A 95 31.07 29.44 4.41
CA THR A 95 32.51 29.58 4.58
C THR A 95 33.03 29.94 3.22
N GLU A 96 33.56 31.16 3.10
CA GLU A 96 33.78 31.86 1.84
C GLU A 96 34.24 30.86 0.79
N THR A 97 33.31 30.43 -0.07
CA THR A 97 33.65 29.45 -1.08
C THR A 97 34.63 30.16 -1.98
N ARG A 98 35.91 29.76 -1.85
CA ARG A 98 37.09 30.16 -2.63
C ARG A 98 36.69 31.07 -3.79
N ALA A 99 37.11 32.34 -3.74
CA ALA A 99 36.76 33.37 -4.73
C ALA A 99 36.63 32.77 -6.13
N ARG A 100 35.49 33.00 -6.79
CA ARG A 100 35.19 32.38 -8.10
C ARG A 100 36.35 32.66 -9.06
N ARG A 101 36.94 31.58 -9.57
CA ARG A 101 38.01 31.62 -10.57
C ARG A 101 37.42 31.33 -11.94
N CYS A 102 37.97 31.99 -12.96
CA CYS A 102 37.65 31.71 -14.35
C CYS A 102 37.97 30.24 -14.68
N GLY A 103 37.02 29.52 -15.29
CA GLY A 103 37.21 28.12 -15.68
C GLY A 103 38.28 27.93 -16.76
N ASN A 104 38.52 28.94 -17.62
CA ASN A 104 39.54 28.87 -18.66
C ASN A 104 40.94 29.20 -18.16
N CYS A 105 41.09 30.16 -17.24
CA CYS A 105 42.43 30.66 -16.87
C CYS A 105 42.75 30.63 -15.37
N GLY A 106 41.82 30.18 -14.52
CA GLY A 106 42.02 30.06 -13.07
C GLY A 106 42.20 31.37 -12.28
N LYS A 107 42.15 32.54 -12.93
CA LYS A 107 42.27 33.86 -12.30
C LYS A 107 40.90 34.32 -11.78
N ALA A 108 40.88 35.04 -10.66
CA ALA A 108 39.67 35.68 -10.15
C ALA A 108 39.39 37.01 -10.90
N GLY A 109 38.18 37.54 -10.79
CA GLY A 109 37.79 38.84 -11.36
C GLY A 109 37.08 38.78 -12.72
N HIS A 110 36.98 37.61 -13.35
CA HIS A 110 36.20 37.41 -14.57
C HIS A 110 35.70 35.96 -14.69
N ASN A 111 34.75 35.70 -15.61
CA ASN A 111 34.23 34.37 -15.91
C ASN A 111 34.83 33.85 -17.23
N ALA A 112 34.75 32.54 -17.48
CA ALA A 112 35.22 31.89 -18.71
C ALA A 112 34.68 32.56 -19.98
N ARG A 113 33.42 33.03 -19.96
CA ARG A 113 32.77 33.71 -21.09
C ARG A 113 33.38 35.08 -21.46
N SER A 114 34.08 35.72 -20.52
CA SER A 114 34.72 37.02 -20.71
C SER A 114 36.24 36.90 -20.60
N CYS A 115 36.79 35.68 -20.74
CA CYS A 115 38.21 35.43 -20.67
C CYS A 115 38.87 35.82 -22.00
N GLN A 116 39.85 36.72 -21.96
CA GLN A 116 40.57 37.22 -23.12
C GLN A 116 41.81 36.36 -23.48
N ILE A 117 41.92 35.15 -22.92
CA ILE A 117 43.04 34.26 -23.27
C ILE A 117 42.73 33.62 -24.62
N VAL A 118 43.53 33.96 -25.62
CA VAL A 118 43.65 33.19 -26.85
C VAL A 118 44.39 31.90 -26.49
N VAL A 119 43.67 30.78 -26.41
CA VAL A 119 44.31 29.47 -26.36
C VAL A 119 44.81 29.23 -27.79
N GLU A 120 46.10 29.46 -28.02
CA GLU A 120 46.76 28.92 -29.21
C GLU A 120 46.73 27.39 -29.07
N THR A 121 45.82 26.76 -29.80
CA THR A 121 45.91 25.33 -30.07
C THR A 121 47.03 25.14 -31.08
N SER A 122 48.19 24.68 -30.62
CA SER A 122 49.22 24.15 -31.49
C SER A 122 48.67 22.91 -32.19
N GLU A 123 48.28 23.07 -33.45
CA GLU A 123 48.03 21.97 -34.38
C GLU A 123 49.40 21.34 -34.68
N GLU A 124 49.66 20.16 -34.11
CA GLU A 124 50.71 19.27 -34.59
C GLU A 124 50.06 18.27 -35.55
N ASP A 125 50.20 18.56 -36.85
CA ASP A 125 50.09 17.60 -37.95
C ASP A 125 51.32 16.69 -37.97
N ASP A 126 51.13 15.37 -37.94
CA ASP A 126 51.95 14.35 -38.65
C ASP A 126 51.30 12.95 -38.42
N SER A 127 50.59 12.35 -39.37
CA SER A 127 51.02 11.59 -40.58
C SER A 127 51.03 10.07 -40.35
N GLU A 128 50.31 9.39 -41.27
CA GLU A 128 50.25 7.96 -41.69
C GLU A 128 49.81 6.85 -40.72
#